data_AF-A0A318DZD6-F1
#
_entry.id   AF-A0A318DZD6-F1
#
_cell.length_a   1.000
_cell.length_b   1.000
_cell.length_c   1.000
_cell.angle_alpha   90.00
_cell.angle_beta   90.00
_cell.angle_gamma   90.00
#
_symmetry.space_group_name_H-M   'P 1'
#
loop_
_entity.id
_entity.type
_entity.pdbx_description
1 polymer ?
#
loop_
_entity_poly.entity_id
_entity_poly.type
_entity_poly.pdbx_seq_one_letter_code
_entity_poly.pdbx_strand_id
1 'polypeptide(L)'
;MRYLVEVHTRPLSRSCDCVGLSRAAWYQPPVHWTVRDAEIIAALAEVVENRPSRGFWKCCKVLRRARPDWNHKRIYRVYKAMKLNLALFDDFWAATQDDERLWASD
;
A
#
# COMPACT_ATOMS: atom_id res chain seq x y z
N MET A 1 22.45 -10.71 -7.25
CA MET A 1 23.53 -10.56 -6.25
C MET A 1 24.07 -11.90 -5.75
N ARG A 2 23.24 -12.93 -5.46
CA ARG A 2 23.70 -14.32 -5.17
C ARG A 2 24.72 -14.85 -6.17
N TYR A 3 24.44 -14.72 -7.47
CA TYR A 3 25.34 -15.15 -8.54
C TYR A 3 26.78 -14.57 -8.44
N LEU A 4 26.93 -13.30 -8.05
CA LEU A 4 28.26 -12.66 -7.92
C LEU A 4 29.05 -13.17 -6.71
N VAL A 5 28.35 -13.59 -5.66
CA VAL A 5 28.96 -14.11 -4.43
C VAL A 5 29.26 -15.60 -4.58
N GLU A 6 28.34 -16.38 -5.16
CA GLU A 6 28.42 -17.84 -5.26
C GLU A 6 29.30 -18.29 -6.44
N VAL A 7 29.21 -17.65 -7.61
CA VAL A 7 29.94 -18.07 -8.83
C VAL A 7 31.26 -17.34 -8.98
N HIS A 8 31.29 -16.04 -8.67
CA HIS A 8 32.48 -15.21 -8.85
C HIS A 8 33.29 -15.01 -7.56
N THR A 9 32.88 -15.63 -6.43
CA THR A 9 33.55 -15.54 -5.11
C THR A 9 33.90 -14.11 -4.71
N ARG A 10 33.06 -13.12 -5.06
CA ARG A 10 33.31 -11.72 -4.71
C ARG A 10 32.80 -11.38 -3.32
N PRO A 11 33.54 -10.55 -2.56
CA PRO A 11 33.09 -10.10 -1.25
C PRO A 11 31.77 -9.35 -1.38
N LEU A 12 30.88 -9.58 -0.42
CA LEU A 12 29.51 -9.06 -0.42
C LEU A 12 29.46 -7.55 -0.58
N SER A 13 30.41 -6.80 0.00
CA SER A 13 30.52 -5.35 -0.16
C SER A 13 30.68 -4.94 -1.62
N ARG A 14 31.62 -5.52 -2.34
CA ARG A 14 31.82 -5.19 -3.77
C ARG A 14 30.67 -5.64 -4.64
N SER A 15 30.03 -6.76 -4.29
CA SER A 15 28.82 -7.22 -4.99
C SER A 15 27.63 -6.27 -4.75
N CYS A 16 27.47 -5.72 -3.55
CA CYS A 16 26.50 -4.66 -3.23
C CYS A 16 26.78 -3.39 -4.06
N ASP A 17 28.03 -2.94 -4.07
CA ASP A 17 28.46 -1.72 -4.79
C ASP A 17 28.23 -1.85 -6.30
N CYS A 18 28.56 -3.01 -6.89
CA CYS A 18 28.34 -3.28 -8.31
C CYS A 18 26.85 -3.24 -8.71
N VAL A 19 25.93 -3.54 -7.80
CA VAL A 19 24.48 -3.60 -8.07
C VAL A 19 23.76 -2.34 -7.55
N GLY A 20 24.48 -1.40 -6.93
CA GLY A 20 23.90 -0.19 -6.34
C GLY A 20 22.98 -0.47 -5.15
N LEU A 21 23.16 -1.60 -4.47
CA LEU A 21 22.37 -1.97 -3.29
C LEU A 21 23.16 -1.65 -2.02
N SER A 22 22.48 -1.13 -0.99
CA SER A 22 23.10 -1.02 0.32
C SER A 22 23.25 -2.40 0.97
N ARG A 23 24.29 -2.56 1.80
CA ARG A 23 24.50 -3.80 2.56
C ARG A 23 23.32 -4.12 3.47
N ALA A 24 22.68 -3.10 4.06
CA ALA A 24 21.49 -3.28 4.90
C ALA A 24 20.30 -3.85 4.11
N ALA A 25 20.04 -3.34 2.89
CA ALA A 25 18.97 -3.85 2.03
C ALA A 25 19.18 -5.31 1.59
N TRP A 26 20.44 -5.80 1.60
CA TRP A 26 20.72 -7.21 1.35
C TRP A 26 20.37 -8.11 2.53
N TYR A 27 20.76 -7.73 3.75
CA TYR A 27 20.46 -8.52 4.96
C TYR A 27 19.00 -8.40 5.40
N GLN A 28 18.39 -7.24 5.17
CA GLN A 28 17.02 -6.92 5.51
C GLN A 28 16.30 -6.47 4.25
N PRO A 29 15.87 -7.42 3.40
CA PRO A 29 15.12 -7.07 2.21
C PRO A 29 13.84 -6.34 2.62
N PRO A 30 13.47 -5.25 1.92
CA PRO A 30 12.25 -4.51 2.25
C PRO A 30 11.05 -5.44 2.10
N VAL A 31 10.26 -5.53 3.17
CA VAL A 31 9.04 -6.35 3.19
C VAL A 31 8.09 -5.83 2.11
N HIS A 32 7.59 -6.74 1.29
CA HIS A 32 6.62 -6.40 0.25
C HIS A 32 5.38 -5.76 0.89
N TRP A 33 4.83 -4.73 0.25
CA TRP A 33 3.75 -3.93 0.82
C TRP A 33 2.50 -4.77 1.17
N THR A 34 2.25 -5.85 0.42
CA THR A 34 1.12 -6.75 0.72
C THR A 34 1.27 -7.48 2.05
N VAL A 35 2.50 -7.73 2.49
CA VAL A 35 2.76 -8.38 3.78
C VAL A 35 2.66 -7.36 4.91
N ARG A 36 3.24 -6.17 4.72
CA ARG A 36 3.19 -5.09 5.73
C ARG A 36 1.76 -4.58 5.96
N ASP A 37 0.98 -4.50 4.90
CA ASP A 37 -0.36 -3.91 4.92
C ASP A 37 -1.46 -4.99 4.80
N ALA A 38 -1.13 -6.24 5.15
CA ALA A 38 -2.02 -7.40 5.04
C ALA A 38 -3.35 -7.22 5.80
N GLU A 39 -3.31 -6.65 6.99
CA GLU A 39 -4.53 -6.39 7.79
C GLU A 39 -5.47 -5.41 7.09
N ILE A 40 -4.92 -4.35 6.48
CA ILE A 40 -5.71 -3.36 5.73
C ILE A 40 -6.27 -4.01 4.47
N ILE A 41 -5.48 -4.84 3.78
CA ILE A 41 -5.93 -5.58 2.59
C ILE A 41 -7.11 -6.49 2.94
N ALA A 42 -7.00 -7.28 4.01
CA ALA A 42 -8.05 -8.20 4.44
C ALA A 42 -9.34 -7.46 4.81
N ALA A 43 -9.24 -6.42 5.66
CA ALA A 43 -10.40 -5.64 6.06
C ALA A 43 -11.03 -4.88 4.89
N LEU A 44 -10.21 -4.37 3.96
CA LEU A 44 -10.71 -3.67 2.78
C LEU A 44 -11.39 -4.64 1.80
N ALA A 45 -10.85 -5.85 1.63
CA ALA A 45 -11.46 -6.89 0.82
C ALA A 45 -12.84 -7.28 1.35
N GLU A 46 -12.97 -7.50 2.67
CA GLU A 46 -14.25 -7.80 3.31
C GLU A 46 -15.29 -6.68 3.11
N VAL A 47 -14.88 -5.43 3.24
CA VAL A 47 -15.79 -4.28 3.06
C VAL A 47 -16.26 -4.16 1.61
N VAL A 48 -15.39 -4.45 0.65
CA VAL A 48 -15.70 -4.43 -0.80
C VAL A 48 -16.58 -5.62 -1.17
N GLU A 49 -16.30 -6.82 -0.67
CA GLU A 49 -17.10 -8.02 -0.94
C GLU A 49 -18.54 -7.86 -0.43
N ASN A 50 -18.70 -7.24 0.73
CA ASN A 50 -20.02 -6.93 1.28
C ASN A 50 -20.83 -5.97 0.39
N ARG A 51 -20.19 -4.93 -0.17
CA ARG A 51 -20.82 -3.95 -1.06
C ARG A 51 -19.82 -3.35 -2.05
N PRO A 52 -19.74 -3.87 -3.29
CA PRO A 52 -18.75 -3.41 -4.25
C PRO A 52 -18.99 -1.95 -4.67
N SER A 53 -20.24 -1.46 -4.70
CA SER A 53 -20.58 -0.07 -5.09
C SER A 53 -20.13 1.02 -4.11
N ARG A 54 -19.47 0.67 -3.00
CA ARG A 54 -18.98 1.66 -2.03
C ARG A 54 -17.71 2.33 -2.57
N GLY A 55 -17.81 3.62 -2.85
CA GLY A 55 -16.64 4.46 -3.07
C GLY A 55 -15.69 4.52 -1.86
N PHE A 56 -14.45 4.92 -2.10
CA PHE A 56 -13.34 4.94 -1.13
C PHE A 56 -13.72 5.47 0.26
N TRP A 57 -14.43 6.61 0.32
CA TRP A 57 -14.71 7.27 1.59
C TRP A 57 -15.60 6.43 2.51
N LYS A 58 -16.59 5.73 1.94
CA LYS A 58 -17.47 4.82 2.69
C LYS A 58 -16.65 3.66 3.26
N CYS A 59 -15.72 3.11 2.49
CA CYS A 59 -14.80 2.07 2.96
C CYS A 59 -13.90 2.61 4.08
N CYS A 60 -13.28 3.78 3.88
CA CYS A 60 -12.41 4.42 4.87
C CYS A 60 -13.13 4.71 6.20
N LYS A 61 -14.40 5.13 6.17
CA LYS A 61 -15.20 5.35 7.39
C LYS A 61 -15.51 4.04 8.12
N VAL A 62 -15.80 2.96 7.40
CA VAL A 62 -16.02 1.63 8.01
C VAL A 62 -14.72 1.12 8.65
N LEU A 63 -13.60 1.22 7.93
CA LEU A 63 -12.28 0.82 8.41
C LEU A 63 -11.86 1.62 9.66
N ARG A 64 -12.07 2.94 9.67
CA ARG A 64 -11.80 3.78 10.86
C ARG A 64 -12.67 3.43 12.07
N ARG A 65 -13.89 2.92 11.87
CA ARG A 65 -14.73 2.46 12.99
C ARG A 65 -14.20 1.16 13.61
N ALA A 66 -13.64 0.27 12.79
CA ALA A 66 -13.02 -0.95 13.26
C ALA A 66 -11.64 -0.71 13.90
N ARG A 67 -10.85 0.19 13.31
CA ARG A 67 -9.47 0.52 13.69
C ARG A 67 -9.20 2.01 13.50
N PRO A 68 -9.40 2.85 14.56
CA PRO A 68 -9.17 4.28 14.47
C PRO A 68 -7.68 4.67 14.36
N ASP A 69 -6.78 3.74 14.69
CA ASP A 69 -5.33 3.86 14.58
C ASP A 69 -4.81 3.85 13.13
N TRP A 70 -5.64 3.45 12.17
CA TRP A 70 -5.23 3.38 10.77
C TRP A 70 -5.26 4.74 10.09
N ASN A 71 -4.08 5.23 9.72
CA ASN A 71 -3.94 6.46 8.95
C ASN A 71 -4.65 6.34 7.59
N HIS A 72 -5.52 7.31 7.29
CA HIS A 72 -6.27 7.39 6.04
C HIS A 72 -5.37 7.41 4.78
N LYS A 73 -4.16 7.99 4.86
CA LYS A 73 -3.16 7.96 3.76
C LYS A 73 -2.68 6.53 3.50
N ARG A 74 -2.51 5.72 4.56
CA ARG A 74 -2.09 4.32 4.46
C ARG A 74 -3.19 3.48 3.82
N ILE A 75 -4.44 3.68 4.22
CA ILE A 75 -5.62 3.03 3.63
C ILE A 75 -5.75 3.40 2.14
N TYR A 76 -5.62 4.68 1.79
CA TYR A 76 -5.69 5.14 0.39
C TYR A 76 -4.61 4.50 -0.49
N ARG A 77 -3.38 4.38 0.01
CA ARG A 77 -2.29 3.71 -0.71
C ARG A 77 -2.63 2.25 -1.04
N VAL A 78 -3.14 1.51 -0.06
CA VAL A 78 -3.54 0.11 -0.24
C VAL A 78 -4.71 0.01 -1.21
N TYR A 79 -5.73 0.85 -1.07
CA TYR A 79 -6.89 0.89 -1.96
C TYR A 79 -6.50 1.17 -3.42
N LYS A 80 -5.58 2.11 -3.66
CA LYS A 80 -5.03 2.39 -5.00
C LYS A 80 -4.18 1.24 -5.52
N ALA A 81 -3.36 0.62 -4.67
CA ALA A 81 -2.50 -0.51 -5.03
C ALA A 81 -3.31 -1.77 -5.38
N MET A 82 -4.45 -1.97 -4.73
CA MET A 82 -5.41 -3.05 -5.05
C MET A 82 -6.23 -2.78 -6.32
N LYS A 83 -6.04 -1.63 -7.00
CA LYS A 83 -6.72 -1.25 -8.25
C LYS A 83 -8.25 -1.34 -8.20
N LEU A 84 -8.85 -1.22 -7.01
CA LEU A 84 -10.31 -1.23 -6.80
C LEU A 84 -11.05 -0.09 -7.51
N ASN A 85 -10.30 0.91 -8.00
CA ASN A 85 -10.82 2.05 -8.76
C ASN A 85 -11.25 1.74 -10.20
N LEU A 86 -10.91 0.58 -10.77
CA LEU A 86 -11.25 0.28 -12.17
C LEU A 86 -12.67 -0.28 -12.35
N ALA A 87 -13.30 -0.79 -11.28
CA ALA A 87 -14.66 -1.34 -11.33
C ALA A 87 -15.76 -0.33 -10.91
N LEU A 88 -15.37 0.84 -10.39
CA LEU A 88 -16.28 1.83 -9.78
C LEU A 88 -16.16 3.22 -10.39
N PHE A 89 -15.46 3.33 -11.52
CA PHE A 89 -14.99 4.60 -12.06
C PHE A 89 -16.11 5.53 -12.58
N ASP A 90 -17.31 5.02 -12.84
CA ASP A 90 -18.38 5.85 -13.44
C ASP A 90 -19.17 6.72 -12.43
N ASP A 91 -19.14 6.43 -11.12
CA ASP A 91 -19.93 7.19 -10.13
C ASP A 91 -19.09 8.16 -9.26
N PHE A 92 -17.77 8.20 -9.44
CA PHE A 92 -16.83 8.70 -8.41
C PHE A 92 -16.62 10.23 -8.39
N TRP A 93 -16.74 10.96 -9.50
CA TRP A 93 -16.48 12.41 -9.51
C TRP A 93 -17.65 13.29 -9.02
N ALA A 94 -18.85 12.72 -8.85
CA ALA A 94 -20.04 13.51 -8.46
C ALA A 94 -20.15 13.79 -6.95
N ALA A 95 -19.42 13.05 -6.09
CA ALA A 95 -19.61 13.10 -4.64
C ALA A 95 -18.43 13.73 -3.85
N THR A 96 -17.35 14.12 -4.54
CA THR A 96 -16.09 14.59 -3.93
C THR A 96 -15.81 16.07 -4.20
N GLN A 97 -16.80 16.95 -4.02
CA GLN A 97 -16.57 18.41 -3.99
C GLN A 97 -16.68 19.02 -2.58
N ASP A 98 -17.17 18.27 -1.57
CA ASP A 98 -17.35 18.81 -0.21
C ASP A 98 -16.17 18.56 0.76
N ASP A 99 -15.26 17.62 0.47
CA ASP A 99 -14.27 17.15 1.46
C ASP A 99 -12.86 17.78 1.33
N GLU A 100 -12.60 18.51 0.23
CA GLU A 100 -11.33 19.23 0.04
C GLU A 100 -11.11 20.31 1.12
N ARG A 101 -12.19 20.75 1.76
CA ARG A 101 -12.20 21.73 2.87
C ARG A 101 -11.65 21.18 4.19
N LEU A 102 -11.67 19.86 4.39
CA LEU A 102 -11.15 19.20 5.59
C LEU A 102 -9.68 18.76 5.44
N TRP A 103 -9.10 18.86 4.24
CA TRP A 103 -7.70 18.53 3.95
C TRP A 103 -6.74 19.72 4.03
N ALA A 104 -7.26 20.94 4.25
CA ALA A 104 -6.51 22.18 4.32
C ALA A 104 -6.36 22.76 5.75
N SER A 105 -6.78 22.03 6.79
CA SER A 105 -6.73 22.49 8.19
C SER A 105 -5.82 21.68 9.12
N ASP A 106 -5.07 20.70 8.61
CA ASP A 106 -4.03 19.97 9.36
C ASP A 106 -2.67 20.02 8.66
#